data_AF-A0A932LAX7-F1
#
_entry.id   AF-A0A932LAX7-F1
#
_cell.length_a   1.000
_cell.length_b   1.000
_cell.length_c   1.000
_cell.angle_alpha   90.00
_cell.angle_beta   90.00
_cell.angle_gamma   90.00
#
_symmetry.space_group_name_H-M   'P 1'
#
loop_
_entity.id
_entity.type
_entity.pdbx_description
1 polymer ?
#
loop_
_entity_poly.entity_id
_entity_poly.type
_entity_poly.pdbx_seq_one_letter_code
_entity_poly.pdbx_strand_id
1 'polypeptide(L)'
;MRRQQAWLFPDAEQEPSVGPEASTTFVNNMTLPVHRWFRYSAGFSAKWVEQVIRDFRGGDPVRVFDPFAGSSTTLLAAEAEGVESWGIDAHPFVYRIGRAKLQWRSDPEAYLRMIHEIRRVAATITPQTTGYPPLISKCYDEATLADLDALRQAFDFVKDDSPASELAWLTILSILRKTSHAGTAQWTYVLPKKQKKCPQNASAAFDECSRMIYHDMLSGQSLDGPRACLLQGDARNCQDIAQHGANLVITSPPYPNNYDYADATRLEMSFMGEIRGWGDLQESVRRHLVRSCSQHVPERAVDLEAVLASPELDPIREDAARVCHQLAEIRLTKGGKKTYHLMVACYFRDLAQVWQALHQVCSEQARVCFVIGDSAPYGVYVPVIPWLGALAIAAGFRSYRFEQTRARNIKWKNRKHRVPLQEGRLWVER
;
A
#
# COMPACT_ATOMS: atom_id res chain seq x y z
N MET A 1 -27.73 -10.24 7.74
CA MET A 1 -26.96 -11.48 7.50
C MET A 1 -25.48 -11.13 7.34
N ARG A 2 -24.59 -11.81 8.07
CA ARG A 2 -23.19 -11.41 8.34
C ARG A 2 -22.29 -11.48 7.08
N ARG A 3 -21.57 -10.41 6.74
CA ARG A 3 -20.33 -10.46 5.95
C ARG A 3 -19.14 -10.29 6.91
N GLN A 4 -18.76 -11.35 7.62
CA GLN A 4 -17.41 -11.42 8.20
C GLN A 4 -16.46 -11.81 7.08
N GLN A 5 -15.76 -10.84 6.51
CA GLN A 5 -14.68 -11.07 5.57
C GLN A 5 -13.50 -11.64 6.35
N ALA A 6 -13.47 -12.97 6.48
CA ALA A 6 -12.37 -13.64 7.13
C ALA A 6 -11.10 -13.48 6.29
N TRP A 7 -9.98 -13.28 6.96
CA TRP A 7 -8.64 -13.01 6.42
C TRP A 7 -7.91 -14.24 5.90
N LEU A 8 -7.10 -14.10 4.85
CA LEU A 8 -6.22 -15.18 4.38
C LEU A 8 -4.84 -15.18 5.07
N PHE A 9 -4.46 -14.10 5.76
CA PHE A 9 -3.15 -13.93 6.44
C PHE A 9 -3.27 -13.28 7.83
N PRO A 10 -3.68 -14.03 8.88
CA PRO A 10 -3.63 -13.53 10.25
C PRO A 10 -2.19 -13.28 10.75
N ASP A 11 -1.17 -13.82 10.08
CA ASP A 11 0.24 -13.68 10.47
C ASP A 11 0.85 -12.31 10.17
N ALA A 12 0.09 -11.40 9.54
CA ALA A 12 0.45 -9.98 9.47
C ALA A 12 0.37 -9.28 10.83
N GLU A 13 -0.14 -9.95 11.87
CA GLU A 13 -0.26 -9.39 13.23
C GLU A 13 0.95 -9.62 14.15
N GLN A 14 1.97 -10.39 13.73
CA GLN A 14 3.14 -10.68 14.59
C GLN A 14 4.31 -9.73 14.33
N GLU A 15 4.92 -9.23 15.42
CA GLU A 15 6.22 -8.55 15.35
C GLU A 15 7.27 -9.52 14.81
N PRO A 16 8.04 -9.16 13.76
CA PRO A 16 9.07 -10.05 13.24
C PRO A 16 10.18 -10.20 14.28
N SER A 17 10.65 -11.43 14.51
CA SER A 17 11.97 -11.61 15.13
C SER A 17 13.05 -11.12 14.16
N VAL A 18 14.09 -10.47 14.69
CA VAL A 18 15.20 -9.92 13.91
C VAL A 18 15.89 -11.07 13.14
N GLY A 19 15.67 -11.11 11.83
CA GLY A 19 16.17 -12.14 10.90
C GLY A 19 15.79 -11.80 9.45
N PRO A 20 16.10 -12.67 8.46
CA PRO A 20 15.81 -12.43 7.03
C PRO A 20 14.33 -12.10 6.72
N GLU A 21 13.42 -12.58 7.57
CA GLU A 21 11.98 -12.32 7.56
C GLU A 21 11.61 -10.84 7.74
N ALA A 22 12.49 -10.04 8.38
CA ALA A 22 12.26 -8.61 8.60
C ALA A 22 12.30 -7.78 7.29
N SER A 23 12.86 -8.33 6.21
CA SER A 23 13.00 -7.59 4.94
C SER A 23 11.69 -7.40 4.17
N THR A 24 10.71 -8.29 4.33
CA THR A 24 9.44 -8.23 3.58
C THR A 24 8.31 -7.52 4.34
N THR A 25 8.56 -7.01 5.55
CA THR A 25 7.52 -6.42 6.41
C THR A 25 7.79 -4.96 6.77
N PHE A 26 6.73 -4.19 6.95
CA PHE A 26 6.81 -2.76 7.29
C PHE A 26 7.14 -2.49 8.77
N VAL A 27 7.07 -3.48 9.67
CA VAL A 27 7.02 -3.21 11.12
C VAL A 27 8.21 -2.38 11.61
N ASN A 28 9.42 -2.69 11.16
CA ASN A 28 10.63 -1.97 11.56
C ASN A 28 10.65 -0.52 11.06
N ASN A 29 9.91 -0.20 9.99
CA ASN A 29 9.82 1.16 9.46
C ASN A 29 9.15 2.12 10.45
N MET A 30 8.38 1.62 11.44
CA MET A 30 7.81 2.46 12.50
C MET A 30 8.86 3.05 13.45
N THR A 31 10.12 2.60 13.37
CA THR A 31 11.24 3.17 14.12
C THR A 31 12.06 4.18 13.32
N LEU A 32 11.88 4.22 11.99
CA LEU A 32 12.67 5.04 11.08
C LEU A 32 12.04 6.42 10.89
N PRO A 33 12.83 7.51 10.85
CA PRO A 33 12.35 8.85 10.53
C PRO A 33 11.56 8.86 9.22
N VAL A 34 10.53 9.70 9.13
CA VAL A 34 9.62 9.85 7.98
C VAL A 34 8.73 8.63 7.70
N HIS A 35 9.28 7.42 7.70
CA HIS A 35 8.49 6.20 7.52
C HIS A 35 7.45 6.02 8.63
N ARG A 36 7.81 6.35 9.87
CA ARG A 36 6.94 6.26 11.06
C ARG A 36 5.80 7.27 11.08
N TRP A 37 5.78 8.24 10.17
CA TRP A 37 4.73 9.26 10.13
C TRP A 37 3.36 8.66 9.85
N PHE A 38 3.29 7.57 9.08
CA PHE A 38 2.04 6.85 8.82
C PHE A 38 2.29 5.35 8.72
N ARG A 39 1.52 4.55 9.46
CA ARG A 39 1.64 3.09 9.43
C ARG A 39 0.99 2.53 8.16
N TYR A 40 1.79 2.01 7.25
CA TYR A 40 1.35 1.34 6.02
C TYR A 40 1.79 -0.13 6.02
N SER A 41 1.01 -1.01 6.67
CA SER A 41 1.41 -2.41 6.91
C SER A 41 1.62 -3.25 5.65
N ALA A 42 1.18 -2.79 4.49
CA ALA A 42 1.41 -3.46 3.21
C ALA A 42 2.79 -3.15 2.58
N GLY A 43 3.59 -2.26 3.17
CA GLY A 43 4.95 -1.98 2.73
C GLY A 43 5.98 -3.02 3.18
N PHE A 44 7.16 -2.96 2.57
CA PHE A 44 8.34 -3.76 2.93
C PHE A 44 9.37 -2.93 3.70
N SER A 45 10.51 -3.51 4.07
CA SER A 45 11.53 -2.86 4.90
C SER A 45 12.32 -1.81 4.12
N ALA A 46 12.36 -0.57 4.63
CA ALA A 46 13.16 0.51 4.04
C ALA A 46 14.65 0.19 4.09
N LYS A 47 15.14 -0.38 5.21
CA LYS A 47 16.54 -0.79 5.36
C LYS A 47 16.97 -1.86 4.37
N TRP A 48 16.04 -2.73 3.97
CA TRP A 48 16.32 -3.69 2.91
C TRP A 48 16.45 -2.99 1.55
N VAL A 49 15.61 -2.01 1.24
CA VAL A 49 15.74 -1.21 0.01
C VAL A 49 17.08 -0.48 -0.02
N GLU A 50 17.44 0.21 1.06
CA GLU A 50 18.75 0.88 1.19
C GLU A 50 19.89 -0.10 0.88
N GLN A 51 19.84 -1.31 1.45
CA GLN A 51 20.84 -2.34 1.20
C GLN A 51 20.88 -2.77 -0.27
N VAL A 52 19.73 -3.02 -0.90
CA VAL A 52 19.66 -3.38 -2.32
C VAL A 52 20.23 -2.28 -3.21
N ILE A 53 19.93 -1.02 -2.91
CA ILE A 53 20.47 0.13 -3.66
C ILE A 53 21.99 0.18 -3.52
N ARG A 54 22.53 0.00 -2.30
CA ARG A 54 23.99 -0.03 -2.07
C ARG A 54 24.66 -1.19 -2.81
N ASP A 55 24.08 -2.38 -2.78
CA ASP A 55 24.62 -3.58 -3.42
C ASP A 55 24.57 -3.50 -4.95
N PHE A 56 23.63 -2.73 -5.51
CA PHE A 56 23.52 -2.52 -6.95
C PHE A 56 24.55 -1.50 -7.49
N ARG A 57 25.18 -0.70 -6.63
CA ARG A 57 26.24 0.24 -7.05
C ARG A 57 27.44 -0.53 -7.58
N GLY A 58 27.96 -0.13 -8.74
CA GLY A 58 29.14 -0.76 -9.32
C GLY A 58 29.61 -0.24 -10.67
N GLY A 59 28.98 0.81 -11.21
CA GLY A 59 29.34 1.42 -12.49
C GLY A 59 28.51 2.68 -12.73
N ASP A 60 27.36 2.52 -13.38
CA ASP A 60 26.46 3.62 -13.71
C ASP A 60 25.70 4.19 -12.50
N PRO A 61 25.26 5.46 -12.57
CA PRO A 61 24.33 6.02 -11.58
C PRO A 61 23.08 5.15 -11.43
N VAL A 62 22.76 4.81 -10.19
CA VAL A 62 21.54 4.06 -9.89
C VAL A 62 20.34 4.97 -10.10
N ARG A 63 19.28 4.45 -10.73
CA ARG A 63 18.01 5.12 -10.99
C ARG A 63 16.89 4.16 -10.63
N VAL A 64 16.23 4.45 -9.51
CA VAL A 64 15.27 3.55 -8.88
C VAL A 64 13.87 3.84 -9.38
N PHE A 65 13.10 2.80 -9.68
CA PHE A 65 11.68 2.91 -9.99
C PHE A 65 10.82 1.99 -9.11
N ASP A 66 9.67 2.50 -8.66
CA ASP A 66 8.65 1.73 -7.95
C ASP A 66 7.26 1.92 -8.59
N PRO A 67 6.76 0.95 -9.38
CA PRO A 67 5.44 1.03 -10.01
C PRO A 67 4.26 0.86 -9.04
N PHE A 68 4.52 0.54 -7.77
CA PHE A 68 3.53 0.41 -6.71
C PHE A 68 4.03 1.13 -5.45
N ALA A 69 4.36 2.42 -5.61
CA ALA A 69 5.10 3.19 -4.62
C ALA A 69 4.43 3.25 -3.24
N GLY A 70 3.11 3.10 -3.16
CA GLY A 70 2.36 3.07 -1.91
C GLY A 70 2.64 4.32 -1.08
N SER A 71 3.04 4.11 0.18
CA SER A 71 3.45 5.20 1.08
C SER A 71 4.92 5.64 0.89
N SER A 72 5.48 5.42 -0.30
CA SER A 72 6.82 5.87 -0.74
C SER A 72 8.00 5.25 -0.01
N THR A 73 7.90 3.98 0.41
CA THR A 73 9.01 3.34 1.13
C THR A 73 10.28 3.27 0.28
N THR A 74 10.16 2.85 -0.99
CA THR A 74 11.28 2.75 -1.91
C THR A 74 11.91 4.11 -2.20
N LEU A 75 11.06 5.12 -2.42
CA LEU A 75 11.49 6.48 -2.75
C LEU A 75 12.24 7.15 -1.60
N LEU A 76 11.72 7.03 -0.37
CA LEU A 76 12.38 7.54 0.83
C LEU A 76 13.73 6.85 1.09
N ALA A 77 13.80 5.53 0.86
CA ALA A 77 15.05 4.81 0.96
C ALA A 77 16.06 5.24 -0.13
N ALA A 78 15.59 5.52 -1.35
CA ALA A 78 16.45 6.04 -2.41
C ALA A 78 16.96 7.46 -2.11
N GLU A 79 16.13 8.35 -1.55
CA GLU A 79 16.59 9.67 -1.07
C GLU A 79 17.61 9.55 0.06
N ALA A 80 17.46 8.59 0.97
CA ALA A 80 18.43 8.33 2.04
C ALA A 80 19.78 7.84 1.49
N GLU A 81 19.77 7.15 0.34
CA GLU A 81 20.99 6.75 -0.36
C GLU A 81 21.49 7.82 -1.33
N GLY A 82 20.81 8.96 -1.50
CA GLY A 82 21.21 9.99 -2.46
C GLY A 82 21.07 9.55 -3.92
N VAL A 83 20.04 8.74 -4.22
CA VAL A 83 19.81 8.11 -5.53
C VAL A 83 18.53 8.65 -6.17
N GLU A 84 18.58 8.92 -7.47
CA GLU A 84 17.42 9.37 -8.24
C GLU A 84 16.34 8.29 -8.22
N SER A 85 15.10 8.70 -7.96
CA SER A 85 14.00 7.76 -7.91
C SER A 85 12.67 8.33 -8.38
N TRP A 86 11.89 7.46 -9.01
CA TRP A 86 10.53 7.73 -9.46
C TRP A 86 9.59 6.65 -8.95
N GLY A 87 8.34 7.02 -8.70
CA GLY A 87 7.31 6.07 -8.34
C GLY A 87 5.98 6.42 -8.93
N ILE A 88 5.13 5.40 -9.08
CA ILE A 88 3.74 5.52 -9.49
C ILE A 88 2.87 4.84 -8.43
N ASP A 89 1.73 5.43 -8.10
CA ASP A 89 0.68 4.75 -7.35
C ASP A 89 -0.71 5.13 -7.87
N ALA A 90 -1.57 4.12 -8.03
CA ALA A 90 -2.91 4.28 -8.58
C ALA A 90 -3.95 4.67 -7.53
N HIS A 91 -3.64 4.47 -6.25
CA HIS A 91 -4.54 4.77 -5.16
C HIS A 91 -4.44 6.25 -4.80
N PRO A 92 -5.44 7.11 -5.10
CA PRO A 92 -5.34 8.56 -4.91
C PRO A 92 -4.97 8.97 -3.48
N PHE A 93 -5.61 8.34 -2.50
CA PHE A 93 -5.36 8.62 -1.09
C PHE A 93 -3.96 8.20 -0.62
N VAL A 94 -3.50 7.00 -0.99
CA VAL A 94 -2.17 6.50 -0.60
C VAL A 94 -1.07 7.27 -1.33
N TYR A 95 -1.29 7.62 -2.60
CA TYR A 95 -0.44 8.54 -3.36
C TYR A 95 -0.25 9.87 -2.62
N ARG A 96 -1.33 10.49 -2.11
CA ARG A 96 -1.23 11.74 -1.34
C ARG A 96 -0.44 11.57 -0.04
N ILE A 97 -0.63 10.44 0.67
CA ILE A 97 0.20 10.10 1.84
C ILE A 97 1.68 10.03 1.46
N GLY A 98 2.01 9.33 0.37
CA GLY A 98 3.38 9.24 -0.14
C GLY A 98 3.96 10.61 -0.47
N ARG A 99 3.21 11.45 -1.19
CA ARG A 99 3.61 12.82 -1.54
C ARG A 99 3.84 13.71 -0.33
N ALA A 100 2.98 13.65 0.67
CA ALA A 100 3.14 14.41 1.91
C ALA A 100 4.41 13.96 2.66
N LYS A 101 4.68 12.66 2.74
CA LYS A 101 5.92 12.14 3.33
C LYS A 101 7.17 12.61 2.59
N LEU A 102 7.13 12.71 1.28
CA LEU A 102 8.23 13.24 0.46
C LEU A 102 8.49 14.76 0.65
N GLN A 103 7.63 15.48 1.38
CA GLN A 103 7.88 16.87 1.77
C GLN A 103 8.82 17.02 2.98
N TRP A 104 9.42 15.93 3.50
CA TRP A 104 10.23 15.98 4.72
C TRP A 104 11.43 16.95 4.67
N ARG A 105 11.93 17.29 3.47
CA ARG A 105 12.98 18.30 3.23
C ARG A 105 12.44 19.75 3.10
N SER A 106 11.16 20.01 3.40
CA SER A 106 10.62 21.38 3.42
C SER A 106 11.00 22.12 4.71
N ASP A 107 10.73 23.43 4.78
CA ASP A 107 10.99 24.26 5.96
C ASP A 107 10.26 23.71 7.21
N PRO A 108 10.98 23.20 8.24
CA PRO A 108 10.38 22.71 9.47
C PRO A 108 9.64 23.80 10.26
N GLU A 109 10.10 25.05 10.16
CA GLU A 109 9.49 26.18 10.87
C GLU A 109 8.16 26.58 10.22
N ALA A 110 8.06 26.49 8.89
CA ALA A 110 6.78 26.66 8.19
C ALA A 110 5.76 25.61 8.62
N TYR A 111 6.18 24.34 8.72
CA TYR A 111 5.34 23.28 9.25
C TYR A 111 4.89 23.57 10.68
N LEU A 112 5.81 23.96 11.57
CA LEU A 112 5.48 24.25 12.97
C LEU A 112 4.52 25.45 13.11
N ARG A 113 4.71 26.51 12.32
CA ARG A 113 3.78 27.64 12.25
C ARG A 113 2.37 27.20 11.82
N MET A 114 2.27 26.36 10.78
CA MET A 114 0.99 25.80 10.32
C MET A 114 0.30 24.99 11.43
N ILE A 115 1.04 24.13 12.14
CA ILE A 115 0.51 23.35 13.26
C ILE A 115 0.00 24.26 14.39
N HIS A 116 0.76 25.29 14.78
CA HIS A 116 0.32 26.24 15.81
C HIS A 116 -0.94 27.00 15.39
N GLU A 117 -1.02 27.41 14.13
CA GLU A 117 -2.18 28.11 13.59
C GLU A 117 -3.43 27.21 13.58
N ILE A 118 -3.30 25.94 13.16
CA ILE A 118 -4.39 24.95 13.25
C ILE A 118 -4.88 24.81 14.69
N ARG A 119 -3.97 24.71 15.68
CA ARG A 119 -4.36 24.62 17.09
C ARG A 119 -5.11 25.85 17.57
N ARG A 120 -4.60 27.03 17.21
CA ARG A 120 -5.21 28.33 17.58
C ARG A 120 -6.62 28.45 17.02
N VAL A 121 -6.82 28.09 15.76
CA VAL A 121 -8.14 28.13 15.09
C VAL A 121 -9.06 27.05 15.66
N ALA A 122 -8.57 25.82 15.88
CA ALA A 122 -9.35 24.71 16.42
C ALA A 122 -9.94 25.05 17.79
N ALA A 123 -9.23 25.80 18.65
CA ALA A 123 -9.73 26.24 19.95
C ALA A 123 -10.94 27.20 19.87
N THR A 124 -11.19 27.80 18.71
CA THR A 124 -12.32 28.73 18.47
C THR A 124 -13.46 28.10 17.69
N ILE A 125 -13.26 26.90 17.14
CA ILE A 125 -14.26 26.23 16.32
C ILE A 125 -15.33 25.60 17.20
N THR A 126 -16.59 25.77 16.78
CA THR A 126 -17.70 24.96 17.28
C THR A 126 -17.77 23.67 16.44
N PRO A 127 -17.50 22.49 17.01
CA PRO A 127 -17.47 21.24 16.26
C PRO A 127 -18.84 20.86 15.69
N GLN A 128 -18.85 20.24 14.52
CA GLN A 128 -20.04 19.70 13.86
C GLN A 128 -19.89 18.19 13.71
N THR A 129 -20.31 17.46 14.72
CA THR A 129 -20.22 15.98 14.76
C THR A 129 -21.37 15.29 14.02
N THR A 130 -22.37 16.05 13.56
CA THR A 130 -23.49 15.57 12.75
C THR A 130 -23.10 15.44 11.28
N GLY A 131 -23.65 14.45 10.57
CA GLY A 131 -23.39 14.26 9.13
C GLY A 131 -22.17 13.42 8.76
N TYR A 132 -21.36 13.00 9.74
CA TYR A 132 -20.32 11.99 9.52
C TYR A 132 -20.93 10.62 9.16
N PRO A 133 -20.25 9.82 8.31
CA PRO A 133 -20.69 8.46 8.00
C PRO A 133 -20.82 7.57 9.25
N PRO A 134 -21.72 6.56 9.26
CA PRO A 134 -21.88 5.64 10.38
C PRO A 134 -20.60 4.88 10.79
N LEU A 135 -19.58 4.84 9.93
CA LEU A 135 -18.27 4.30 10.28
C LEU A 135 -17.60 5.16 11.35
N ILE A 136 -17.59 6.49 11.17
CA ILE A 136 -16.87 7.42 12.04
C ILE A 136 -17.50 7.44 13.42
N SER A 137 -18.83 7.50 13.50
CA SER A 137 -19.57 7.42 14.78
C SER A 137 -19.38 6.09 15.52
N LYS A 138 -18.92 5.03 14.84
CA LYS A 138 -18.56 3.74 15.47
C LYS A 138 -17.09 3.66 15.89
N CYS A 139 -16.28 4.66 15.53
CA CYS A 139 -14.84 4.70 15.79
C CYS A 139 -14.47 5.66 16.92
N TYR A 140 -15.31 6.66 17.19
CA TYR A 140 -15.04 7.74 18.14
C TYR A 140 -16.27 7.98 19.01
N ASP A 141 -16.05 8.33 20.28
CA ASP A 141 -17.09 8.95 21.09
C ASP A 141 -17.29 10.41 20.67
N GLU A 142 -18.33 11.05 21.21
CA GLU A 142 -18.72 12.41 20.82
C GLU A 142 -17.63 13.43 21.12
N ALA A 143 -16.99 13.34 22.29
CA ALA A 143 -15.92 14.27 22.69
C ALA A 143 -14.69 14.15 21.78
N THR A 144 -14.23 12.92 21.52
CA THR A 144 -13.09 12.67 20.63
C THR A 144 -13.40 13.10 19.20
N LEU A 145 -14.62 12.83 18.70
CA LEU A 145 -15.02 13.27 17.38
C LEU A 145 -15.11 14.80 17.28
N ALA A 146 -15.56 15.47 18.34
CA ALA A 146 -15.61 16.93 18.40
C ALA A 146 -14.20 17.54 18.32
N ASP A 147 -13.23 17.01 19.07
CA ASP A 147 -11.83 17.46 19.00
C ASP A 147 -11.23 17.24 17.59
N LEU A 148 -11.44 16.06 17.01
CA LEU A 148 -10.95 15.74 15.66
C LEU A 148 -11.60 16.62 14.59
N ASP A 149 -12.91 16.84 14.68
CA ASP A 149 -13.63 17.69 13.75
C ASP A 149 -13.19 19.16 13.85
N ALA A 150 -12.91 19.66 15.06
CA ALA A 150 -12.32 20.99 15.24
C ALA A 150 -10.96 21.12 14.54
N LEU A 151 -10.09 20.10 14.67
CA LEU A 151 -8.80 20.06 13.96
C LEU A 151 -8.99 20.02 12.44
N ARG A 152 -9.94 19.21 11.94
CA ARG A 152 -10.22 19.13 10.49
C ARG A 152 -10.75 20.45 9.94
N GLN A 153 -11.71 21.07 10.61
CA GLN A 153 -12.27 22.36 10.22
C GLN A 153 -11.19 23.47 10.27
N ALA A 154 -10.34 23.46 11.30
CA ALA A 154 -9.21 24.39 11.39
C ALA A 154 -8.26 24.22 10.21
N PHE A 155 -7.89 22.98 9.89
CA PHE A 155 -7.09 22.68 8.71
C PHE A 155 -7.77 23.15 7.43
N ASP A 156 -9.06 22.87 7.24
CA ASP A 156 -9.80 23.30 6.05
C ASP A 156 -9.85 24.83 5.90
N PHE A 157 -9.81 25.58 7.00
CA PHE A 157 -9.78 27.05 7.01
C PHE A 157 -8.41 27.62 6.64
N VAL A 158 -7.32 26.98 7.08
CA VAL A 158 -5.95 27.52 6.93
C VAL A 158 -5.15 26.89 5.79
N LYS A 159 -5.65 25.80 5.19
CA LYS A 159 -4.91 25.06 4.16
C LYS A 159 -4.62 25.92 2.94
N ASP A 160 -3.47 25.63 2.33
CA ASP A 160 -2.96 26.23 1.11
C ASP A 160 -2.20 25.17 0.30
N ASP A 161 -1.57 25.56 -0.81
CA ASP A 161 -0.80 24.64 -1.66
C ASP A 161 0.65 24.42 -1.14
N SER A 162 0.95 24.79 0.12
CA SER A 162 2.29 24.67 0.67
C SER A 162 2.62 23.24 1.12
N PRO A 163 3.92 22.86 1.14
CA PRO A 163 4.36 21.63 1.79
C PRO A 163 3.93 21.52 3.27
N ALA A 164 3.86 22.66 3.97
CA ALA A 164 3.43 22.70 5.37
C ALA A 164 1.95 22.27 5.52
N SER A 165 1.08 22.64 4.57
CA SER A 165 -0.31 22.20 4.56
C SER A 165 -0.44 20.69 4.32
N GLU A 166 0.30 20.13 3.36
CA GLU A 166 0.29 18.67 3.10
C GLU A 166 0.82 17.86 4.30
N LEU A 167 1.85 18.36 4.98
CA LEU A 167 2.36 17.76 6.22
C LEU A 167 1.37 17.88 7.39
N ALA A 168 0.65 18.99 7.50
CA ALA A 168 -0.39 19.18 8.51
C ALA A 168 -1.59 18.24 8.27
N TRP A 169 -2.02 18.07 7.01
CA TRP A 169 -3.01 17.07 6.62
C TRP A 169 -2.59 15.67 7.05
N LEU A 170 -1.35 15.27 6.73
CA LEU A 170 -0.80 13.97 7.15
C LEU A 170 -0.78 13.83 8.67
N THR A 171 -0.46 14.90 9.41
CA THR A 171 -0.44 14.92 10.87
C THR A 171 -1.82 14.56 11.46
N ILE A 172 -2.89 15.16 10.93
CA ILE A 172 -4.28 14.86 11.35
C ILE A 172 -4.63 13.41 11.01
N LEU A 173 -4.29 12.93 9.81
CA LEU A 173 -4.57 11.54 9.42
C LEU A 173 -3.89 10.52 10.34
N SER A 174 -2.65 10.79 10.71
CA SER A 174 -1.82 9.86 11.48
C SER A 174 -2.28 9.65 12.93
N ILE A 175 -3.15 10.52 13.44
CA ILE A 175 -3.72 10.38 14.78
C ILE A 175 -5.06 9.62 14.79
N LEU A 176 -5.80 9.56 13.67
CA LEU A 176 -7.14 8.98 13.59
C LEU A 176 -7.22 7.57 14.18
N ARG A 177 -6.28 6.70 13.80
CA ARG A 177 -6.27 5.33 14.34
C ARG A 177 -5.85 5.29 15.80
N LYS A 178 -5.01 6.20 16.29
CA LYS A 178 -4.53 6.23 17.67
C LYS A 178 -5.62 6.68 18.64
N THR A 179 -6.50 7.57 18.19
CA THR A 179 -7.60 8.16 18.96
C THR A 179 -8.91 7.36 18.83
N SER A 180 -9.00 6.43 17.86
CA SER A 180 -10.18 5.58 17.74
C SER A 180 -10.26 4.51 18.84
N HIS A 181 -11.43 4.38 19.48
CA HIS A 181 -11.72 3.28 20.39
C HIS A 181 -11.95 1.95 19.64
N ALA A 182 -12.25 1.99 18.34
CA ALA A 182 -12.37 0.79 17.53
C ALA A 182 -11.00 0.15 17.29
N GLY A 183 -10.94 -1.18 17.33
CA GLY A 183 -9.75 -1.94 17.00
C GLY A 183 -9.43 -1.72 15.53
N THR A 184 -8.24 -1.22 15.22
CA THR A 184 -7.77 -1.06 13.85
C THR A 184 -6.75 -2.17 13.62
N ALA A 185 -7.18 -3.33 13.10
CA ALA A 185 -6.25 -4.42 12.77
C ALA A 185 -5.13 -3.83 11.94
N GLN A 186 -3.86 -4.04 12.33
CA GLN A 186 -2.66 -3.32 11.90
C GLN A 186 -2.83 -2.60 10.53
N TRP A 187 -3.45 -1.42 10.51
CA TRP A 187 -3.89 -0.65 9.34
C TRP A 187 -5.06 -1.21 8.47
N THR A 188 -5.18 -2.51 8.26
CA THR A 188 -6.07 -3.07 7.23
C THR A 188 -7.59 -2.88 7.42
N TYR A 189 -8.14 -3.04 8.62
CA TYR A 189 -9.59 -2.88 8.82
C TYR A 189 -9.91 -2.24 10.15
N VAL A 190 -10.98 -1.46 10.15
CA VAL A 190 -11.67 -1.05 11.36
C VAL A 190 -12.52 -2.23 11.85
N LEU A 191 -12.35 -2.58 13.12
CA LEU A 191 -13.06 -3.61 13.86
C LEU A 191 -13.85 -2.96 15.00
N PRO A 192 -15.01 -2.33 14.74
CA PRO A 192 -15.77 -1.60 15.76
C PRO A 192 -16.20 -2.45 16.96
N LYS A 193 -16.27 -3.79 16.77
CA LYS A 193 -16.64 -4.75 17.81
C LYS A 193 -15.50 -5.14 18.74
N LYS A 194 -14.26 -4.78 18.41
CA LYS A 194 -13.11 -4.93 19.31
C LYS A 194 -12.79 -3.53 19.80
N GLN A 195 -12.90 -3.28 21.10
CA GLN A 195 -12.55 -1.96 21.65
C GLN A 195 -11.11 -1.96 22.14
N LYS A 196 -10.41 -0.85 21.91
CA LYS A 196 -9.12 -0.55 22.54
C LYS A 196 -9.38 -0.13 23.99
N LYS A 197 -8.51 -0.56 24.90
CA LYS A 197 -8.68 -0.29 26.34
C LYS A 197 -8.54 1.19 26.69
N CYS A 198 -7.69 1.93 25.98
CA CYS A 198 -7.44 3.36 26.23
C CYS A 198 -6.97 4.01 24.92
N PRO A 199 -7.88 4.55 24.08
CA PRO A 199 -7.47 5.39 22.96
C PRO A 199 -6.76 6.65 23.47
N GLN A 200 -5.81 7.18 22.69
CA GLN A 200 -5.15 8.45 23.04
C GLN A 200 -6.14 9.62 22.90
N ASN A 201 -5.99 10.64 23.74
CA ASN A 201 -6.69 11.91 23.56
C ASN A 201 -6.25 12.59 22.25
N ALA A 202 -7.19 13.20 21.52
CA ALA A 202 -6.94 13.77 20.20
C ALA A 202 -5.92 14.91 20.21
N SER A 203 -6.03 15.85 21.15
CA SER A 203 -5.09 16.97 21.31
C SER A 203 -3.69 16.48 21.67
N ALA A 204 -3.57 15.56 22.62
CA ALA A 204 -2.28 14.96 23.00
C ALA A 204 -1.64 14.18 21.83
N ALA A 205 -2.43 13.42 21.07
CA ALA A 205 -1.96 12.69 19.90
C ALA A 205 -1.48 13.64 18.79
N PHE A 206 -2.18 14.75 18.58
CA PHE A 206 -1.80 15.79 17.62
C PHE A 206 -0.46 16.43 17.98
N ASP A 207 -0.26 16.75 19.26
CA ASP A 207 0.99 17.33 19.77
C ASP A 207 2.16 16.36 19.68
N GLU A 208 1.95 15.10 20.07
CA GLU A 208 2.97 14.06 19.96
C GLU A 208 3.36 13.81 18.49
N CYS A 209 2.36 13.73 17.60
CA CYS A 209 2.59 13.49 16.18
C CYS A 209 3.31 14.67 15.51
N SER A 210 2.90 15.90 15.81
CA SER A 210 3.52 17.09 15.23
C SER A 210 4.97 17.26 15.68
N ARG A 211 5.24 17.07 16.97
CA ARG A 211 6.61 17.09 17.50
C ARG A 211 7.48 16.00 16.88
N MET A 212 6.94 14.79 16.69
CA MET A 212 7.64 13.70 16.02
C MET A 212 8.00 14.06 14.57
N ILE A 213 7.05 14.58 13.79
CA ILE A 213 7.28 14.98 12.39
C ILE A 213 8.32 16.10 12.33
N TYR A 214 8.18 17.13 13.17
CA TYR A 214 9.12 18.25 13.24
C TYR A 214 10.56 17.80 13.55
N HIS A 215 10.76 16.93 14.55
CA HIS A 215 12.10 16.40 14.85
C HIS A 215 12.67 15.53 13.73
N ASP A 216 11.83 14.74 13.05
CA ASP A 216 12.28 13.96 11.89
C ASP A 216 12.74 14.88 10.76
N MET A 217 11.98 15.95 10.48
CA MET A 217 12.36 16.96 9.49
C MET A 217 13.71 17.62 9.85
N LEU A 218 13.90 18.05 11.10
CA LEU A 218 15.17 18.64 11.58
C LEU A 218 16.34 17.67 11.40
N SER A 219 16.15 16.39 11.73
CA SER A 219 17.19 15.37 11.60
C SER A 219 17.61 15.15 10.15
N GLY A 220 16.67 15.36 9.21
CA GLY A 220 16.88 15.19 7.80
C GLY A 220 17.46 16.41 7.07
N GLN A 221 17.39 17.64 7.61
CA GLN A 221 17.75 18.85 6.84
C GLN A 221 19.19 18.85 6.28
N SER A 222 20.09 18.04 6.85
CA SER A 222 21.47 17.92 6.38
C SER A 222 21.65 16.95 5.19
N LEU A 223 20.63 16.16 4.86
CA LEU A 223 20.67 15.21 3.76
C LEU A 223 20.44 15.93 2.42
N ASP A 224 21.47 15.94 1.60
CA ASP A 224 21.44 16.45 0.23
C ASP A 224 21.19 15.33 -0.79
N GLY A 225 21.01 15.70 -2.06
CA GLY A 225 20.87 14.77 -3.18
C GLY A 225 19.53 14.89 -3.90
N PRO A 226 19.28 14.02 -4.90
CA PRO A 226 18.08 14.08 -5.71
C PRO A 226 16.83 13.91 -4.85
N ARG A 227 15.76 14.63 -5.22
CA ARG A 227 14.42 14.48 -4.64
C ARG A 227 13.65 13.43 -5.43
N ALA A 228 12.93 12.56 -4.74
CA ALA A 228 12.11 11.57 -5.40
C ALA A 228 10.90 12.21 -6.09
N CYS A 229 10.51 11.66 -7.23
CA CYS A 229 9.30 12.06 -7.95
C CYS A 229 8.23 10.97 -7.81
N LEU A 230 7.06 11.32 -7.27
CA LEU A 230 5.92 10.42 -7.18
C LEU A 230 4.80 10.94 -8.07
N LEU A 231 4.30 10.10 -8.98
CA LEU A 231 3.20 10.37 -9.88
C LEU A 231 1.96 9.56 -9.49
N GLN A 232 0.78 10.14 -9.67
CA GLN A 232 -0.46 9.39 -9.56
C GLN A 232 -0.74 8.73 -10.91
N GLY A 233 -0.78 7.42 -10.95
CA GLY A 233 -0.91 6.69 -12.21
C GLY A 233 -1.09 5.20 -12.04
N ASP A 234 -1.33 4.52 -13.15
CA ASP A 234 -1.52 3.07 -13.18
C ASP A 234 -0.24 2.38 -13.63
N ALA A 235 0.26 1.42 -12.87
CA ALA A 235 1.45 0.63 -13.21
C ALA A 235 1.39 -0.07 -14.57
N ARG A 236 0.19 -0.27 -15.12
CA ARG A 236 -0.01 -0.81 -16.47
C ARG A 236 0.35 0.19 -17.57
N ASN A 237 0.52 1.47 -17.23
CA ASN A 237 0.96 2.54 -18.11
C ASN A 237 1.95 3.47 -17.41
N CYS A 238 3.24 3.27 -17.67
CA CYS A 238 4.34 4.03 -17.06
C CYS A 238 5.04 4.98 -18.04
N GLN A 239 4.39 5.40 -19.14
CA GLN A 239 5.05 6.15 -20.23
C GLN A 239 5.73 7.43 -19.77
N ASP A 240 5.16 8.15 -18.79
CA ASP A 240 5.75 9.37 -18.24
C ASP A 240 7.13 9.14 -17.58
N ILE A 241 7.46 7.88 -17.26
CA ILE A 241 8.73 7.46 -16.66
C ILE A 241 9.75 7.02 -17.72
N ALA A 242 9.32 6.69 -18.95
CA ALA A 242 10.18 6.07 -19.97
C ALA A 242 11.43 6.90 -20.29
N GLN A 243 11.33 8.23 -20.20
CA GLN A 243 12.44 9.17 -20.43
C GLN A 243 13.58 9.07 -19.40
N HIS A 244 13.36 8.42 -18.24
CA HIS A 244 14.32 8.39 -17.15
C HIS A 244 15.21 7.13 -17.12
N GLY A 245 14.85 6.06 -17.86
CA GLY A 245 15.70 4.88 -18.06
C GLY A 245 16.12 4.17 -16.77
N ALA A 246 15.16 3.84 -15.90
CA ALA A 246 15.42 3.18 -14.62
C ALA A 246 16.24 1.88 -14.80
N ASN A 247 17.27 1.70 -13.98
CA ASN A 247 18.12 0.49 -14.02
C ASN A 247 17.87 -0.45 -12.82
N LEU A 248 17.11 0.01 -11.83
CA LEU A 248 16.75 -0.79 -10.67
C LEU A 248 15.27 -0.56 -10.33
N VAL A 249 14.48 -1.64 -10.35
CA VAL A 249 13.07 -1.61 -9.90
C VAL A 249 12.97 -2.39 -8.60
N ILE A 250 12.43 -1.78 -7.55
CA ILE A 250 12.22 -2.43 -6.26
C ILE A 250 10.79 -2.15 -5.83
N THR A 251 9.96 -3.19 -5.74
CA THR A 251 8.53 -3.01 -5.49
C THR A 251 7.87 -4.23 -4.87
N SER A 252 6.61 -4.07 -4.48
CA SER A 252 5.72 -5.13 -4.01
C SER A 252 4.34 -4.91 -4.64
N PRO A 253 3.97 -5.65 -5.70
CA PRO A 253 2.64 -5.53 -6.27
C PRO A 253 1.58 -5.98 -5.25
N PRO A 254 0.32 -5.55 -5.37
CA PRO A 254 -0.73 -6.01 -4.46
C PRO A 254 -0.96 -7.52 -4.63
N TYR A 255 -0.87 -8.32 -3.56
CA TYR A 255 -0.92 -9.78 -3.68
C TYR A 255 -2.34 -10.28 -4.03
N PRO A 256 -2.51 -11.37 -4.81
CA PRO A 256 -3.81 -11.94 -5.18
C PRO A 256 -4.44 -12.72 -4.03
N ASN A 257 -4.73 -11.99 -2.96
CA ASN A 257 -4.85 -12.51 -1.61
C ASN A 257 -6.12 -11.97 -0.91
N ASN A 258 -6.91 -11.19 -1.68
CA ASN A 258 -8.15 -10.55 -1.28
C ASN A 258 -8.01 -9.50 -0.18
N TYR A 259 -6.87 -8.81 -0.16
CA TYR A 259 -6.68 -7.57 0.58
C TYR A 259 -7.30 -6.41 -0.21
N ASP A 260 -8.13 -5.62 0.44
CA ASP A 260 -8.83 -4.50 -0.18
C ASP A 260 -8.16 -3.19 0.25
N TYR A 261 -7.22 -2.72 -0.58
CA TYR A 261 -6.44 -1.51 -0.30
C TYR A 261 -7.33 -0.27 -0.19
N ALA A 262 -8.44 -0.23 -0.92
CA ALA A 262 -9.42 0.86 -0.85
C ALA A 262 -10.19 0.85 0.49
N ASP A 263 -10.60 -0.32 0.97
CA ASP A 263 -11.26 -0.44 2.29
C ASP A 263 -10.28 -0.15 3.45
N ALA A 264 -8.98 -0.41 3.24
CA ALA A 264 -7.96 -0.15 4.25
C ALA A 264 -7.84 1.33 4.62
N THR A 265 -8.07 2.26 3.67
CA THR A 265 -8.06 3.71 3.90
C THR A 265 -9.45 4.30 4.16
N ARG A 266 -10.50 3.48 4.25
CA ARG A 266 -11.88 3.98 4.34
C ARG A 266 -12.12 4.82 5.60
N LEU A 267 -11.45 4.54 6.72
CA LEU A 267 -11.58 5.35 7.93
C LEU A 267 -11.13 6.79 7.67
N GLU A 268 -9.92 6.93 7.15
CA GLU A 268 -9.30 8.20 6.86
C GLU A 268 -10.09 8.98 5.80
N MET A 269 -10.44 8.33 4.68
CA MET A 269 -11.21 8.96 3.61
C MET A 269 -12.62 9.36 4.05
N SER A 270 -13.29 8.55 4.89
CA SER A 270 -14.60 8.91 5.45
C SER A 270 -14.50 10.09 6.42
N PHE A 271 -13.41 10.21 7.17
CA PHE A 271 -13.19 11.31 8.10
C PHE A 271 -12.89 12.62 7.34
N MET A 272 -12.07 12.56 6.30
CA MET A 272 -11.76 13.72 5.45
C MET A 272 -12.91 14.13 4.51
N GLY A 273 -14.04 13.41 4.52
CA GLY A 273 -15.20 13.71 3.69
C GLY A 273 -15.06 13.32 2.21
N GLU A 274 -14.03 12.55 1.84
CA GLU A 274 -13.78 12.10 0.47
C GLU A 274 -14.77 11.01 0.02
N ILE A 275 -15.31 10.24 0.96
CA ILE A 275 -16.33 9.21 0.73
C ILE A 275 -17.36 9.19 1.85
N ARG A 276 -18.60 8.80 1.52
CA ARG A 276 -19.71 8.59 2.46
C ARG A 276 -19.79 7.16 2.97
N GLY A 277 -19.23 6.19 2.25
CA GLY A 277 -19.22 4.82 2.74
C GLY A 277 -18.56 3.83 1.81
N TRP A 278 -18.85 2.54 2.06
CA TRP A 278 -18.30 1.46 1.24
C TRP A 278 -18.60 1.68 -0.24
N GLY A 279 -19.85 2.05 -0.57
CA GLY A 279 -20.36 2.16 -1.95
C GLY A 279 -19.46 2.98 -2.88
N ASP A 280 -18.88 4.05 -2.35
CA ASP A 280 -18.12 5.03 -3.12
C ASP A 280 -16.72 4.51 -3.49
N LEU A 281 -16.21 3.49 -2.80
CA LEU A 281 -14.86 2.95 -3.00
C LEU A 281 -14.65 2.38 -4.41
N GLN A 282 -15.73 1.94 -5.09
CA GLN A 282 -15.60 1.41 -6.44
C GLN A 282 -15.11 2.48 -7.42
N GLU A 283 -15.78 3.63 -7.43
CA GLU A 283 -15.50 4.73 -8.37
C GLU A 283 -14.31 5.58 -7.91
N SER A 284 -14.19 5.81 -6.61
CA SER A 284 -13.12 6.66 -6.06
C SER A 284 -11.75 6.00 -6.05
N VAL A 285 -11.67 4.67 -5.94
CA VAL A 285 -10.39 3.97 -5.77
C VAL A 285 -10.28 2.69 -6.59
N ARG A 286 -11.16 1.70 -6.39
CA ARG A 286 -10.92 0.32 -6.87
C ARG A 286 -10.76 0.19 -8.37
N ARG A 287 -11.45 1.03 -9.16
CA ARG A 287 -11.34 1.02 -10.63
C ARG A 287 -9.92 1.30 -11.14
N HIS A 288 -9.10 1.98 -10.34
CA HIS A 288 -7.71 2.32 -10.67
C HIS A 288 -6.72 1.23 -10.24
N LEU A 289 -7.11 0.33 -9.34
CA LEU A 289 -6.21 -0.65 -8.76
C LEU A 289 -6.06 -1.89 -9.65
N VAL A 290 -4.89 -2.53 -9.55
CA VAL A 290 -4.71 -3.92 -9.96
C VAL A 290 -5.74 -4.80 -9.24
N ARG A 291 -6.31 -5.77 -9.96
CA ARG A 291 -7.45 -6.59 -9.50
C ARG A 291 -7.03 -7.75 -8.59
N SER A 292 -6.44 -7.41 -7.45
CA SER A 292 -5.94 -8.33 -6.41
C SER A 292 -6.98 -8.75 -5.36
N CYS A 293 -8.19 -8.20 -5.43
CA CYS A 293 -9.30 -8.46 -4.51
C CYS A 293 -10.60 -8.77 -5.26
N SER A 294 -11.41 -9.71 -4.75
CA SER A 294 -12.67 -10.10 -5.38
C SER A 294 -13.69 -8.96 -5.43
N GLN A 295 -13.53 -7.93 -4.59
CA GLN A 295 -14.38 -6.72 -4.64
C GLN A 295 -14.07 -5.84 -5.85
N HIS A 296 -12.90 -6.00 -6.50
CA HIS A 296 -12.53 -5.25 -7.71
C HIS A 296 -13.14 -5.88 -8.97
N VAL A 297 -13.65 -7.12 -8.87
CA VAL A 297 -14.14 -7.93 -9.99
C VAL A 297 -15.53 -8.49 -9.67
N PRO A 298 -16.58 -7.66 -9.75
CA PRO A 298 -17.95 -8.13 -9.58
C PRO A 298 -18.31 -9.15 -10.67
N GLU A 299 -19.09 -10.17 -10.31
CA GLU A 299 -19.34 -11.38 -11.12
C GLU A 299 -19.85 -11.09 -12.55
N ARG A 300 -20.60 -10.00 -12.75
CA ARG A 300 -21.17 -9.63 -14.04
C ARG A 300 -20.28 -8.71 -14.88
N ALA A 301 -19.18 -8.23 -14.33
CA ALA A 301 -18.32 -7.25 -15.01
C ALA A 301 -17.19 -7.88 -15.82
N VAL A 302 -16.96 -9.19 -15.66
CA VAL A 302 -15.82 -9.88 -16.26
C VAL A 302 -16.25 -11.22 -16.81
N ASP A 303 -15.97 -11.43 -18.08
CA ASP A 303 -16.01 -12.75 -18.72
C ASP A 303 -14.68 -13.47 -18.50
N LEU A 304 -14.72 -14.63 -17.83
CA LEU A 304 -13.53 -15.41 -17.51
C LEU A 304 -12.80 -15.88 -18.78
N GLU A 305 -13.55 -16.42 -19.74
CA GLU A 305 -12.95 -17.01 -20.95
C GLU A 305 -12.31 -15.93 -21.80
N ALA A 306 -12.94 -14.75 -21.90
CA ALA A 306 -12.35 -13.61 -22.60
C ALA A 306 -11.06 -13.11 -21.94
N VAL A 307 -10.99 -13.10 -20.60
CA VAL A 307 -9.76 -12.73 -19.89
C VAL A 307 -8.68 -13.79 -20.12
N LEU A 308 -9.00 -15.07 -19.93
CA LEU A 308 -8.06 -16.16 -20.17
C LEU A 308 -7.57 -16.15 -21.61
N ALA A 309 -8.44 -15.85 -22.59
CA ALA A 309 -8.16 -15.71 -24.02
C ALA A 309 -7.13 -14.61 -24.36
N SER A 310 -6.90 -13.64 -23.46
CA SER A 310 -6.01 -12.50 -23.73
C SER A 310 -4.56 -12.93 -24.05
N PRO A 311 -3.90 -12.33 -25.08
CA PRO A 311 -2.53 -12.67 -25.45
C PRO A 311 -1.53 -12.51 -24.29
N GLU A 312 -1.78 -11.55 -23.40
CA GLU A 312 -0.94 -11.31 -22.23
C GLU A 312 -0.82 -12.52 -21.30
N LEU A 313 -1.77 -13.46 -21.35
CA LEU A 313 -1.78 -14.67 -20.54
C LEU A 313 -1.26 -15.92 -21.27
N ASP A 314 -0.88 -15.83 -22.55
CA ASP A 314 -0.38 -16.97 -23.34
C ASP A 314 0.61 -17.89 -22.60
N PRO A 315 1.65 -17.37 -21.91
CA PRO A 315 2.68 -18.21 -21.29
C PRO A 315 2.18 -19.09 -20.13
N ILE A 316 1.03 -18.74 -19.54
CA ILE A 316 0.48 -19.41 -18.36
C ILE A 316 -0.96 -19.88 -18.59
N ARG A 317 -1.50 -19.71 -19.80
CA ARG A 317 -2.91 -19.82 -20.15
C ARG A 317 -3.55 -21.13 -19.68
N GLU A 318 -2.93 -22.26 -20.01
CA GLU A 318 -3.46 -23.59 -19.70
C GLU A 318 -3.56 -23.82 -18.17
N ASP A 319 -2.48 -23.52 -17.45
CA ASP A 319 -2.42 -23.66 -16.00
C ASP A 319 -3.35 -22.67 -15.27
N ALA A 320 -3.40 -21.43 -15.75
CA ALA A 320 -4.28 -20.39 -15.23
C ALA A 320 -5.75 -20.78 -15.42
N ALA A 321 -6.12 -21.28 -16.60
CA ALA A 321 -7.48 -21.76 -16.89
C ALA A 321 -7.86 -22.87 -15.91
N ARG A 322 -7.01 -23.90 -15.76
CA ARG A 322 -7.25 -25.02 -14.83
C ARG A 322 -7.51 -24.53 -13.40
N VAL A 323 -6.66 -23.64 -12.87
CA VAL A 323 -6.80 -23.09 -11.51
C VAL A 323 -8.07 -22.22 -11.39
N CYS A 324 -8.35 -21.38 -12.39
CA CYS A 324 -9.52 -20.51 -12.40
C CYS A 324 -10.83 -21.31 -12.47
N HIS A 325 -10.94 -22.34 -13.31
CA HIS A 325 -12.12 -23.21 -13.36
C HIS A 325 -12.32 -23.96 -12.04
N GLN A 326 -11.25 -24.50 -11.46
CA GLN A 326 -11.32 -25.15 -10.14
C GLN A 326 -11.83 -24.18 -9.05
N LEU A 327 -11.32 -22.94 -9.04
CA LEU A 327 -11.82 -21.89 -8.15
C LEU A 327 -13.29 -21.53 -8.43
N ALA A 328 -13.72 -21.55 -9.70
CA ALA A 328 -15.07 -21.24 -10.11
C ALA A 328 -16.07 -22.30 -9.60
N GLU A 329 -15.68 -23.57 -9.59
CA GLU A 329 -16.46 -24.67 -9.00
C GLU A 329 -16.49 -24.57 -7.47
N ILE A 330 -15.32 -24.48 -6.83
CA ILE A 330 -15.21 -24.47 -5.36
C ILE A 330 -15.98 -23.29 -4.77
N ARG A 331 -16.02 -22.12 -5.43
CA ARG A 331 -16.75 -20.95 -4.90
C ARG A 331 -18.21 -21.26 -4.58
N LEU A 332 -18.85 -22.15 -5.37
CA LEU A 332 -20.26 -22.48 -5.22
C LEU A 332 -20.53 -23.23 -3.90
N THR A 333 -19.50 -23.89 -3.36
CA THR A 333 -19.54 -24.61 -2.08
C THR A 333 -19.31 -23.69 -0.87
N LYS A 334 -18.88 -22.43 -1.08
CA LYS A 334 -18.42 -21.55 -0.01
C LYS A 334 -19.43 -20.44 0.27
N GLY A 335 -19.64 -20.15 1.55
CA GLY A 335 -20.39 -18.97 1.99
C GLY A 335 -19.78 -17.69 1.39
N GLY A 336 -20.62 -16.86 0.78
CA GLY A 336 -20.22 -15.60 0.15
C GLY A 336 -19.78 -15.69 -1.31
N LYS A 337 -19.52 -16.90 -1.86
CA LYS A 337 -19.27 -17.15 -3.29
C LYS A 337 -18.32 -16.15 -3.97
N LYS A 338 -17.22 -15.81 -3.29
CA LYS A 338 -16.28 -14.79 -3.78
C LYS A 338 -15.71 -15.20 -5.14
N THR A 339 -15.55 -14.20 -6.00
CA THR A 339 -15.12 -14.33 -7.40
C THR A 339 -13.61 -14.51 -7.54
N TYR A 340 -12.99 -15.38 -6.74
CA TYR A 340 -11.53 -15.59 -6.79
C TYR A 340 -11.03 -16.09 -8.13
N HIS A 341 -11.83 -16.88 -8.86
CA HIS A 341 -11.56 -17.29 -10.23
C HIS A 341 -11.37 -16.10 -11.19
N LEU A 342 -12.27 -15.10 -11.13
CA LEU A 342 -12.15 -13.87 -11.92
C LEU A 342 -10.98 -13.00 -11.44
N MET A 343 -10.81 -12.90 -10.12
CA MET A 343 -9.74 -12.12 -9.49
C MET A 343 -8.36 -12.61 -9.93
N VAL A 344 -8.12 -13.92 -9.88
CA VAL A 344 -6.85 -14.53 -10.29
C VAL A 344 -6.57 -14.27 -11.76
N ALA A 345 -7.52 -14.55 -12.66
CA ALA A 345 -7.34 -14.30 -14.10
C ALA A 345 -7.06 -12.81 -14.39
N CYS A 346 -7.85 -11.92 -13.80
CA CYS A 346 -7.69 -10.48 -13.96
C CYS A 346 -6.36 -9.95 -13.41
N TYR A 347 -5.92 -10.48 -12.26
CA TYR A 347 -4.68 -10.10 -11.59
C TYR A 347 -3.46 -10.41 -12.46
N PHE A 348 -3.37 -11.63 -13.01
CA PHE A 348 -2.24 -12.00 -13.85
C PHE A 348 -2.25 -11.24 -15.17
N ARG A 349 -3.42 -10.94 -15.74
CA ARG A 349 -3.50 -10.07 -16.92
C ARG A 349 -3.00 -8.67 -16.61
N ASP A 350 -3.39 -8.09 -15.48
CA ASP A 350 -2.90 -6.79 -15.04
C ASP A 350 -1.37 -6.80 -14.85
N LEU A 351 -0.82 -7.83 -14.23
CA LEU A 351 0.63 -7.93 -13.97
C LEU A 351 1.43 -8.23 -15.25
N ALA A 352 0.86 -8.94 -16.23
CA ALA A 352 1.47 -9.11 -17.54
C ALA A 352 1.61 -7.75 -18.26
N GLN A 353 0.58 -6.90 -18.20
CA GLN A 353 0.62 -5.53 -18.73
C GLN A 353 1.65 -4.66 -17.97
N VAL A 354 1.76 -4.82 -16.65
CA VAL A 354 2.82 -4.16 -15.86
C VAL A 354 4.20 -4.60 -16.30
N TRP A 355 4.44 -5.90 -16.56
CA TRP A 355 5.72 -6.37 -17.09
C TRP A 355 6.04 -5.77 -18.47
N GLN A 356 5.05 -5.67 -19.35
CA GLN A 356 5.21 -5.01 -20.65
C GLN A 356 5.56 -3.53 -20.49
N ALA A 357 4.87 -2.80 -19.60
CA ALA A 357 5.18 -1.42 -19.28
C ALA A 357 6.58 -1.26 -18.68
N LEU A 358 6.98 -2.16 -17.76
CA LEU A 358 8.32 -2.17 -17.18
C LEU A 358 9.41 -2.40 -18.23
N HIS A 359 9.19 -3.32 -19.16
CA HIS A 359 10.13 -3.55 -20.27
C HIS A 359 10.34 -2.28 -21.11
N GLN A 360 9.29 -1.47 -21.30
CA GLN A 360 9.39 -0.22 -22.07
C GLN A 360 10.18 0.88 -21.34
N VAL A 361 10.04 1.00 -20.01
CA VAL A 361 10.63 2.12 -19.23
C VAL A 361 11.99 1.83 -18.62
N CYS A 362 12.33 0.55 -18.43
CA CYS A 362 13.63 0.18 -17.89
C CYS A 362 14.74 0.48 -18.90
N SER A 363 15.98 0.54 -18.45
CA SER A 363 17.17 0.53 -19.31
C SER A 363 17.54 -0.90 -19.74
N GLU A 364 18.42 -1.03 -20.72
CA GLU A 364 19.10 -2.30 -21.00
C GLU A 364 19.92 -2.70 -19.77
N GLN A 365 19.94 -3.97 -19.38
CA GLN A 365 20.59 -4.48 -18.15
C GLN A 365 19.91 -4.09 -16.82
N ALA A 366 18.72 -3.52 -16.86
CA ALA A 366 17.96 -3.23 -15.64
C ALA A 366 17.67 -4.51 -14.84
N ARG A 367 17.67 -4.37 -13.52
CA ARG A 367 17.24 -5.44 -12.59
C ARG A 367 15.94 -5.06 -11.93
N VAL A 368 14.99 -5.99 -11.92
CA VAL A 368 13.69 -5.83 -11.27
C VAL A 368 13.57 -6.79 -10.10
N CYS A 369 13.20 -6.28 -8.93
CA CYS A 369 12.94 -7.06 -7.73
C CYS A 369 11.50 -6.85 -7.26
N PHE A 370 10.70 -7.91 -7.38
CA PHE A 370 9.34 -7.95 -6.85
C PHE A 370 9.36 -8.73 -5.52
N VAL A 371 8.94 -8.09 -4.43
CA VAL A 371 8.60 -8.79 -3.18
C VAL A 371 7.21 -9.40 -3.38
N ILE A 372 7.14 -10.72 -3.44
CA ILE A 372 5.91 -11.46 -3.75
C ILE A 372 5.78 -12.72 -2.92
N GLY A 373 4.55 -13.21 -2.80
CA GLY A 373 4.30 -14.52 -2.24
C GLY A 373 3.12 -15.21 -2.90
N ASP A 374 3.12 -16.54 -2.83
CA ASP A 374 2.05 -17.36 -3.36
C ASP A 374 0.70 -17.11 -2.67
N SER A 375 -0.38 -17.60 -3.27
CA SER A 375 -1.69 -17.53 -2.63
C SER A 375 -2.42 -18.86 -2.74
N ALA A 376 -3.37 -19.08 -1.83
CA ALA A 376 -4.26 -20.23 -1.88
C ALA A 376 -5.73 -19.85 -1.61
N PRO A 377 -6.35 -19.02 -2.46
CA PRO A 377 -7.77 -18.71 -2.36
C PRO A 377 -8.60 -20.01 -2.34
N TYR A 378 -9.51 -20.13 -1.38
CA TYR A 378 -10.27 -21.36 -1.12
C TYR A 378 -9.47 -22.65 -0.94
N GLY A 379 -8.16 -22.56 -0.66
CA GLY A 379 -7.28 -23.70 -0.54
C GLY A 379 -6.79 -24.27 -1.87
N VAL A 380 -7.07 -23.60 -2.99
CA VAL A 380 -6.48 -23.92 -4.30
C VAL A 380 -5.17 -23.15 -4.43
N TYR A 381 -4.05 -23.85 -4.60
CA TYR A 381 -2.76 -23.22 -4.79
C TYR A 381 -2.70 -22.44 -6.11
N VAL A 382 -2.29 -21.18 -6.02
CA VAL A 382 -2.01 -20.31 -7.16
C VAL A 382 -0.50 -20.09 -7.19
N PRO A 383 0.21 -20.58 -8.23
CA PRO A 383 1.67 -20.53 -8.31
C PRO A 383 2.13 -19.15 -8.80
N VAL A 384 2.00 -18.13 -7.94
CA VAL A 384 2.25 -16.73 -8.29
C VAL A 384 3.67 -16.51 -8.79
N ILE A 385 4.65 -17.10 -8.13
CA ILE A 385 6.06 -16.90 -8.44
C ILE A 385 6.45 -17.37 -9.85
N PRO A 386 6.26 -18.64 -10.24
CA PRO A 386 6.62 -19.10 -11.58
C PRO A 386 5.76 -18.45 -12.66
N TRP A 387 4.50 -18.12 -12.40
CA TRP A 387 3.66 -17.42 -13.38
C TRP A 387 4.15 -15.99 -13.63
N LEU A 388 4.49 -15.22 -12.60
CA LEU A 388 5.06 -13.89 -12.79
C LEU A 388 6.43 -13.95 -13.49
N GLY A 389 7.25 -14.97 -13.20
CA GLY A 389 8.48 -15.22 -13.95
C GLY A 389 8.24 -15.48 -15.43
N ALA A 390 7.31 -16.37 -15.77
CA ALA A 390 6.95 -16.67 -17.16
C ALA A 390 6.41 -15.44 -17.91
N LEU A 391 5.57 -14.63 -17.25
CA LEU A 391 5.05 -13.37 -17.81
C LEU A 391 6.16 -12.34 -18.04
N ALA A 392 7.16 -12.27 -17.15
CA ALA A 392 8.31 -11.41 -17.34
C ALA A 392 9.14 -11.82 -18.58
N ILE A 393 9.42 -13.12 -18.75
CA ILE A 393 10.12 -13.62 -19.94
C ILE A 393 9.34 -13.29 -21.22
N ALA A 394 8.02 -13.50 -21.21
CA ALA A 394 7.17 -13.18 -22.35
C ALA A 394 7.09 -11.68 -22.67
N ALA A 395 7.29 -10.82 -21.67
CA ALA A 395 7.38 -9.37 -21.86
C ALA A 395 8.73 -8.90 -22.45
N GLY A 396 9.72 -9.80 -22.60
CA GLY A 396 11.03 -9.52 -23.20
C GLY A 396 12.20 -9.50 -22.23
N PHE A 397 12.01 -9.83 -20.95
CA PHE A 397 13.11 -10.00 -20.01
C PHE A 397 13.86 -11.33 -20.25
N ARG A 398 15.14 -11.40 -19.88
CA ARG A 398 16.04 -12.52 -20.20
C ARG A 398 15.92 -13.69 -19.25
N SER A 399 15.84 -13.42 -17.96
CA SER A 399 15.90 -14.43 -16.91
C SER A 399 15.14 -14.00 -15.67
N TYR A 400 14.74 -14.97 -14.85
CA TYR A 400 14.28 -14.71 -13.50
C TYR A 400 14.80 -15.76 -12.52
N ARG A 401 14.91 -15.36 -11.25
CA ARG A 401 15.24 -16.24 -10.12
C ARG A 401 14.44 -15.82 -8.89
N PHE A 402 14.14 -16.77 -8.02
CA PHE A 402 13.39 -16.51 -6.79
C PHE A 402 14.24 -16.80 -5.56
N GLU A 403 14.35 -15.82 -4.67
CA GLU A 403 14.97 -15.98 -3.35
C GLU A 403 13.87 -16.06 -2.30
N GLN A 404 13.67 -17.26 -1.73
CA GLN A 404 12.71 -17.43 -0.64
C GLN A 404 13.22 -16.73 0.63
N THR A 405 12.41 -15.83 1.19
CA THR A 405 12.71 -15.16 2.48
C THR A 405 11.92 -15.78 3.63
N ARG A 406 10.73 -16.29 3.35
CA ARG A 406 9.82 -16.82 4.36
C ARG A 406 9.00 -17.99 3.84
N ALA A 407 8.88 -19.02 4.67
CA ALA A 407 7.86 -20.05 4.52
C ALA A 407 6.58 -19.66 5.28
N ARG A 408 5.43 -19.83 4.65
CA ARG A 408 4.11 -19.48 5.19
C ARG A 408 3.23 -20.70 5.29
N ASN A 409 2.34 -20.69 6.29
CA ASN A 409 1.42 -21.80 6.57
C ASN A 409 2.09 -23.16 6.86
N ILE A 410 3.32 -23.16 7.40
CA ILE A 410 4.06 -24.37 7.81
C ILE A 410 3.98 -24.59 9.33
N LYS A 411 4.35 -23.58 10.14
CA LYS A 411 4.38 -23.68 11.61
C LYS A 411 3.01 -23.60 12.28
N TRP A 412 2.15 -22.70 11.80
CA TRP A 412 0.81 -22.49 12.34
C TRP A 412 -0.22 -22.78 11.25
N LYS A 413 -1.03 -23.82 11.47
CA LYS A 413 -2.04 -24.26 10.49
C LYS A 413 -3.08 -23.16 10.28
N ASN A 414 -3.06 -22.50 9.12
CA ASN A 414 -4.06 -21.51 8.73
C ASN A 414 -5.45 -22.15 8.84
N ARG A 415 -6.37 -21.53 9.59
CA ARG A 415 -7.72 -22.08 9.82
C ARG A 415 -8.51 -22.37 8.54
N LYS A 416 -8.07 -21.86 7.37
CA LYS A 416 -8.78 -21.96 6.09
C LYS A 416 -8.21 -22.96 5.08
N HIS A 417 -6.89 -23.17 5.05
CA HIS A 417 -6.26 -24.13 4.15
C HIS A 417 -4.95 -24.64 4.74
N ARG A 418 -4.46 -25.78 4.22
CA ARG A 418 -3.20 -26.39 4.65
C ARG A 418 -2.08 -26.29 3.60
N VAL A 419 -2.36 -25.65 2.46
CA VAL A 419 -1.38 -25.43 1.39
C VAL A 419 -0.18 -24.65 1.95
N PRO A 420 1.04 -25.23 1.93
CA PRO A 420 2.27 -24.51 2.21
C PRO A 420 2.46 -23.41 1.18
N LEU A 421 2.82 -22.21 1.63
CA LEU A 421 3.06 -21.07 0.75
C LEU A 421 4.47 -20.53 1.02
N GLN A 422 4.98 -19.76 0.09
CA GLN A 422 6.24 -19.04 0.26
C GLN A 422 6.06 -17.56 -0.04
N GLU A 423 7.01 -16.77 0.44
CA GLU A 423 7.19 -15.35 0.17
C GLU A 423 8.68 -15.09 0.02
N GLY A 424 9.03 -14.15 -0.85
CA GLY A 424 10.40 -13.89 -1.20
C GLY A 424 10.54 -12.81 -2.26
N ARG A 425 11.68 -12.83 -2.92
CA ARG A 425 12.08 -11.83 -3.91
C ARG A 425 12.20 -12.49 -5.26
N LEU A 426 11.36 -12.09 -6.20
CA LEU A 426 11.49 -12.45 -7.60
C LEU A 426 12.39 -11.41 -8.27
N TRP A 427 13.60 -11.85 -8.61
CA TRP A 427 14.57 -11.08 -9.36
C TRP A 427 14.44 -11.39 -10.84
N VAL A 428 14.38 -10.36 -11.68
CA VAL A 428 14.26 -10.44 -13.14
C VAL A 428 15.32 -9.55 -13.77
N GLU A 429 15.97 -10.04 -14.84
CA GLU A 429 17.04 -9.33 -15.56
C GLU A 429 16.62 -9.02 -17.00
N ARG A 430 16.89 -7.80 -17.46
CA ARG A 430 16.64 -7.36 -18.85
C ARG A 430 17.84 -7.47 -19.76
#